data_AF-A0A8X6QKL2-F1
#
_entry.id   AF-A0A8X6QKL2-F1
#
_cell.length_a   1.000
_cell.length_b   1.000
_cell.length_c   1.000
_cell.angle_alpha   90.00
_cell.angle_beta   90.00
_cell.angle_gamma   90.00
#
_symmetry.space_group_name_H-M   'P 1'
#
loop_
_entity.id
_entity.type
_entity.pdbx_description
1 polymer ?
#
loop_
_entity_poly.entity_id
_entity_poly.type
_entity_poly.pdbx_seq_one_letter_code
_entity_poly.pdbx_strand_id
1 'polypeptide(L)'
;MDRNHHYKEKKHHSSQAPRADYHYLMAEMKAQNFDIIKFATYRTASKLRFIQKKTNMHLVDIWNIIEAFRENGLNALDSRLELTVPRLETLVHSICYQLNKRLPLSQQIDVEYSSAVLVNWLLATYDPDETGKVRVFSVKIALAIICAGKITDKLRYIFSLISDVNGHMVFSKFVDFLREAMGLPCSVYESPSFYFTESLPRTIFDGIAEFFSVGE
;
A
#
# COMPACT_ATOMS: atom_id res chain seq x y z
N MET A 1 -43.63 25.29 -39.26
CA MET A 1 -43.73 24.75 -37.90
C MET A 1 -43.97 23.26 -38.09
N ASP A 2 -43.07 22.32 -37.85
CA ASP A 2 -41.85 22.34 -37.04
C ASP A 2 -40.81 21.35 -37.58
N ARG A 3 -39.54 21.80 -37.56
CA ARG A 3 -38.35 20.99 -37.82
C ARG A 3 -37.97 20.30 -36.51
N ASN A 4 -38.27 19.01 -36.37
CA ASN A 4 -37.73 18.21 -35.26
C ASN A 4 -36.32 17.71 -35.62
N HIS A 5 -35.33 18.41 -35.08
CA HIS A 5 -33.95 17.97 -34.98
C HIS A 5 -33.87 16.72 -34.10
N HIS A 6 -33.72 15.55 -34.71
CA HIS A 6 -33.32 14.34 -34.02
C HIS A 6 -31.80 14.37 -33.86
N TYR A 7 -31.32 14.92 -32.74
CA TYR A 7 -29.90 14.87 -32.37
C TYR A 7 -29.57 13.42 -31.97
N LYS A 8 -28.80 12.73 -32.82
CA LYS A 8 -28.23 11.42 -32.52
C LYS A 8 -27.27 11.54 -31.34
N GLU A 9 -27.63 11.01 -30.18
CA GLU A 9 -26.66 10.68 -29.14
C GLU A 9 -25.73 9.58 -29.64
N LYS A 10 -24.48 9.95 -29.94
CA LYS A 10 -23.39 8.99 -30.13
C LYS A 10 -23.09 8.37 -28.77
N LYS A 11 -23.53 7.12 -28.55
CA LYS A 11 -22.95 6.26 -27.52
C LYS A 11 -21.46 6.09 -27.82
N HIS A 12 -20.61 6.79 -27.08
CA HIS A 12 -19.19 6.45 -26.99
C HIS A 12 -19.08 5.09 -26.30
N HIS A 13 -19.05 4.02 -27.09
CA HIS A 13 -18.46 2.76 -26.67
C HIS A 13 -16.95 2.96 -26.70
N SER A 14 -16.37 3.45 -25.61
CA SER A 14 -14.97 3.19 -25.34
C SER A 14 -14.90 1.78 -24.73
N SER A 15 -14.49 0.83 -25.55
CA SER A 15 -14.02 -0.47 -25.09
C SER A 15 -12.81 -0.24 -24.16
N GLN A 16 -13.07 -0.05 -22.87
CA GLN A 16 -12.03 0.02 -21.85
C GLN A 16 -11.43 -1.38 -21.71
N ALA A 17 -10.12 -1.49 -21.97
CA ALA A 17 -9.30 -2.61 -21.52
C ALA A 17 -9.60 -2.88 -20.02
N PRO A 18 -9.50 -4.12 -19.53
CA PRO A 18 -9.85 -4.43 -18.16
C PRO A 18 -9.02 -3.55 -17.23
N ARG A 19 -9.69 -2.52 -16.69
CA ARG A 19 -9.09 -1.50 -15.85
C ARG A 19 -8.52 -2.23 -14.64
N ALA A 20 -7.38 -1.79 -14.14
CA ALA A 20 -6.72 -2.31 -12.94
C ALA A 20 -7.64 -2.23 -11.71
N ASP A 21 -8.66 -3.09 -11.65
CA ASP A 21 -9.74 -3.03 -10.68
C ASP A 21 -9.29 -3.76 -9.42
N TYR A 22 -9.42 -3.08 -8.26
CA TYR A 22 -9.17 -3.68 -6.96
C TYR A 22 -10.00 -4.96 -6.77
N HIS A 23 -11.26 -5.00 -7.21
CA HIS A 23 -12.09 -6.20 -7.12
C HIS A 23 -11.53 -7.37 -7.93
N TYR A 24 -10.98 -7.08 -9.11
CA TYR A 24 -10.32 -8.10 -9.93
C TYR A 24 -9.05 -8.62 -9.25
N LEU A 25 -8.21 -7.73 -8.70
CA LEU A 25 -7.01 -8.11 -7.93
C LEU A 25 -7.36 -9.02 -6.74
N MET A 26 -8.42 -8.67 -5.98
CA MET A 26 -8.88 -9.47 -4.85
C MET A 26 -9.46 -10.81 -5.27
N ALA A 27 -10.22 -10.85 -6.38
CA ALA A 27 -10.75 -12.09 -6.94
C ALA A 27 -9.62 -13.05 -7.38
N GLU A 28 -8.60 -12.54 -8.07
CA GLU A 28 -7.42 -13.33 -8.45
C GLU A 28 -6.66 -13.85 -7.23
N MET A 29 -6.51 -13.02 -6.18
CA MET A 29 -5.87 -13.43 -4.94
C MET A 29 -6.65 -14.57 -4.27
N LYS A 30 -7.97 -14.44 -4.18
CA LYS A 30 -8.85 -15.47 -3.60
C LYS A 30 -8.74 -16.79 -4.36
N ALA A 31 -8.61 -16.73 -5.69
CA ALA A 31 -8.42 -17.91 -6.52
C ALA A 31 -7.09 -18.67 -6.27
N GLN A 32 -6.10 -18.04 -5.63
CA GLN A 32 -4.85 -18.72 -5.24
C GLN A 32 -5.02 -19.67 -4.04
N ASN A 33 -6.18 -19.65 -3.38
CA ASN A 33 -6.53 -20.55 -2.28
C ASN A 33 -5.53 -20.50 -1.10
N PHE A 34 -5.00 -19.32 -0.78
CA PHE A 34 -4.08 -19.15 0.36
C PHE A 34 -4.74 -19.45 1.71
N ASP A 35 -6.06 -19.43 1.79
CA ASP A 35 -6.81 -19.69 3.03
C ASP A 35 -6.62 -21.11 3.60
N ILE A 36 -6.08 -22.03 2.81
CA ILE A 36 -5.65 -23.36 3.30
C ILE A 36 -4.48 -23.30 4.28
N ILE A 37 -3.72 -22.20 4.30
CA ILE A 37 -2.56 -22.02 5.19
C ILE A 37 -3.08 -21.80 6.61
N LYS A 38 -2.80 -22.78 7.49
CA LYS A 38 -3.28 -22.80 8.88
C LYS A 38 -2.77 -21.61 9.71
N PHE A 39 -1.47 -21.32 9.64
CA PHE A 39 -0.87 -20.24 10.42
C PHE A 39 -1.19 -18.88 9.81
N ALA A 40 -1.90 -18.03 10.57
CA ALA A 40 -2.34 -16.72 10.11
C ALA A 40 -1.20 -15.84 9.60
N THR A 41 -0.03 -15.86 10.25
CA THR A 41 1.14 -15.10 9.83
C THR A 41 1.62 -15.51 8.44
N TYR A 42 1.72 -16.81 8.16
CA TYR A 42 2.15 -17.32 6.85
C TYR A 42 1.08 -17.09 5.77
N ARG A 43 -0.20 -17.21 6.13
CA ARG A 43 -1.32 -16.92 5.23
C ARG A 43 -1.32 -15.45 4.80
N THR A 44 -1.23 -14.55 5.78
CA THR A 44 -1.12 -13.11 5.55
C THR A 44 0.12 -12.77 4.71
N ALA A 45 1.28 -13.36 5.04
CA ALA A 45 2.50 -13.16 4.27
C ALA A 45 2.36 -13.64 2.81
N SER A 46 1.72 -14.79 2.56
CA SER A 46 1.44 -15.29 1.21
C SER A 46 0.52 -14.37 0.42
N LYS A 47 -0.54 -13.87 1.06
CA LYS A 47 -1.46 -12.90 0.44
C LYS A 47 -0.76 -11.57 0.12
N LEU A 48 -0.01 -11.01 1.06
CA LEU A 48 0.79 -9.80 0.82
C LEU A 48 1.87 -10.02 -0.24
N ARG A 49 2.47 -11.22 -0.30
CA ARG A 49 3.43 -11.59 -1.36
C ARG A 49 2.76 -11.63 -2.74
N PHE A 50 1.50 -12.07 -2.82
CA PHE A 50 0.73 -11.98 -4.06
C PHE A 50 0.56 -10.53 -4.51
N ILE A 51 0.12 -9.63 -3.62
CA ILE A 51 -0.01 -8.19 -3.91
C ILE A 51 1.33 -7.60 -4.34
N GLN A 52 2.40 -7.90 -3.61
CA GLN A 52 3.76 -7.44 -3.91
C GLN A 52 4.24 -7.88 -5.31
N LYS A 53 3.84 -9.08 -5.75
CA LYS A 53 4.15 -9.57 -7.10
C LYS A 53 3.32 -8.85 -8.16
N LYS A 54 2.00 -8.73 -7.95
CA LYS A 54 1.08 -8.06 -8.89
C LYS A 54 1.39 -6.59 -9.09
N THR A 55 1.94 -5.92 -8.08
CA THR A 55 2.37 -4.51 -8.11
C THR A 55 3.84 -4.31 -8.49
N ASN A 56 4.58 -5.38 -8.77
CA ASN A 56 6.02 -5.35 -9.06
C ASN A 56 6.94 -4.77 -7.96
N MET A 57 6.41 -4.54 -6.75
CA MET A 57 7.17 -3.99 -5.61
C MET A 57 8.25 -4.94 -5.09
N HIS A 58 8.19 -6.22 -5.46
CA HIS A 58 9.27 -7.18 -5.23
C HIS A 58 10.55 -6.92 -6.04
N LEU A 59 10.53 -5.98 -7.00
CA LEU A 59 11.67 -5.57 -7.81
C LEU A 59 12.24 -4.20 -7.38
N VAL A 60 11.54 -3.49 -6.48
CA VAL A 60 11.93 -2.14 -6.03
C VAL A 60 12.51 -2.25 -4.64
N ASP A 61 13.76 -1.84 -4.42
CA ASP A 61 14.34 -1.86 -3.08
C ASP A 61 13.98 -0.63 -2.24
N ILE A 62 14.31 -0.67 -0.95
CA ILE A 62 14.01 0.42 -0.02
C ILE A 62 14.69 1.75 -0.40
N TRP A 63 15.88 1.70 -1.00
CA TRP A 63 16.59 2.91 -1.41
C TRP A 63 15.87 3.62 -2.56
N ASN A 64 15.33 2.85 -3.51
CA ASN A 64 14.51 3.38 -4.59
C ASN A 64 13.20 3.99 -4.06
N ILE A 65 12.60 3.42 -3.02
CA ILE A 65 11.44 4.03 -2.35
C ILE A 65 11.83 5.37 -1.73
N ILE A 66 12.90 5.40 -0.93
CA ILE A 66 13.39 6.64 -0.29
C ILE A 66 13.66 7.71 -1.35
N GLU A 67 14.32 7.34 -2.44
CA GLU A 67 14.65 8.24 -3.53
C GLU A 67 13.40 8.78 -4.23
N ALA A 68 12.42 7.93 -4.53
CA ALA A 68 11.17 8.38 -5.14
C ALA A 68 10.43 9.41 -4.27
N PHE A 69 10.37 9.21 -2.96
CA PHE A 69 9.80 10.23 -2.05
C PHE A 69 10.63 11.52 -2.05
N ARG A 70 11.96 11.45 -2.20
CA ARG A 70 12.83 12.63 -2.28
C ARG A 70 12.61 13.41 -3.58
N GLU A 71 12.64 12.73 -4.72
CA GLU A 71 12.44 13.33 -6.05
C GLU A 71 11.06 14.00 -6.19
N ASN A 72 10.05 13.49 -5.49
CA ASN A 72 8.70 14.07 -5.47
C ASN A 72 8.49 15.13 -4.36
N GLY A 73 9.55 15.51 -3.63
CA GLY A 73 9.47 16.52 -2.56
C GLY A 73 8.65 16.09 -1.34
N LEU A 74 8.53 14.79 -1.09
CA LEU A 74 7.72 14.18 -0.03
C LEU A 74 8.55 13.67 1.16
N ASN A 75 9.87 13.79 1.10
CA ASN A 75 10.78 13.27 2.13
C ASN A 75 10.66 14.02 3.47
N ALA A 76 10.57 15.35 3.45
CA ALA A 76 10.61 16.21 4.64
C ALA A 76 9.22 16.68 5.12
N LEU A 77 8.14 16.10 4.61
CA LEU A 77 6.78 16.51 4.95
C LEU A 77 6.32 15.93 6.29
N ASP A 78 5.46 16.68 6.97
CA ASP A 78 4.81 16.26 8.21
C ASP A 78 4.04 14.95 8.01
N SER A 79 4.09 14.05 9.00
CA SER A 79 3.40 12.76 9.00
C SER A 79 1.88 12.84 8.81
N ARG A 80 1.26 13.97 9.13
CA ARG A 80 -0.18 14.22 8.99
C ARG A 80 -0.57 14.79 7.64
N LEU A 81 0.40 15.16 6.80
CA LEU A 81 0.09 15.73 5.50
C LEU A 81 -0.56 14.69 4.58
N GLU A 82 -1.60 15.12 3.87
CA GLU A 82 -2.34 14.33 2.91
C GLU A 82 -1.85 14.55 1.47
N LEU A 83 -1.87 13.49 0.68
CA LEU A 83 -1.67 13.46 -0.76
C LEU A 83 -3.03 13.30 -1.43
N THR A 84 -3.28 14.10 -2.47
CA THR A 84 -4.41 13.87 -3.37
C THR A 84 -4.14 12.68 -4.29
N VAL A 85 -5.19 12.06 -4.83
CA VAL A 85 -5.07 10.94 -5.78
C VAL A 85 -4.09 11.24 -6.93
N PRO A 86 -4.14 12.39 -7.63
CA PRO A 86 -3.19 12.66 -8.73
C PRO A 86 -1.72 12.73 -8.28
N ARG A 87 -1.46 13.20 -7.05
CA ARG A 87 -0.10 13.22 -6.50
C ARG A 87 0.37 11.82 -6.12
N LEU A 88 -0.52 10.97 -5.62
CA LEU A 88 -0.25 9.57 -5.38
C LEU A 88 0.06 8.83 -6.69
N GLU A 89 -0.74 9.03 -7.73
CA GLU A 89 -0.51 8.49 -9.08
C GLU A 89 0.85 8.91 -9.63
N THR A 90 1.20 10.20 -9.51
CA THR A 90 2.50 10.73 -9.94
C THR A 90 3.66 10.04 -9.21
N LEU A 91 3.56 9.92 -7.88
CA LEU A 91 4.57 9.23 -7.07
C LEU A 91 4.73 7.76 -7.51
N VAL A 92 3.64 7.02 -7.59
CA VAL A 92 3.67 5.59 -7.95
C VAL A 92 4.17 5.38 -9.38
N HIS A 93 3.70 6.19 -10.32
CA HIS A 93 4.16 6.15 -11.71
C HIS A 93 5.66 6.43 -11.79
N SER A 94 6.17 7.39 -11.02
CA SER A 94 7.62 7.66 -10.96
C SER A 94 8.41 6.45 -10.47
N ILE A 95 7.91 5.71 -9.47
CA ILE A 95 8.56 4.48 -8.98
C ILE A 95 8.64 3.43 -10.08
N CYS A 96 7.51 3.12 -10.73
CA CYS A 96 7.45 2.11 -11.79
C CYS A 96 8.28 2.51 -13.02
N TYR A 97 8.26 3.78 -13.40
CA TYR A 97 9.05 4.31 -14.50
C TYR A 97 10.57 4.23 -14.23
N GLN A 98 11.01 4.61 -13.02
CA GLN A 98 12.41 4.51 -12.63
C GLN A 98 12.87 3.05 -12.49
N LEU A 99 11.98 2.12 -12.10
CA LEU A 99 12.27 0.70 -12.13
C LEU A 99 12.60 0.22 -13.56
N ASN A 100 11.79 0.58 -14.56
CA ASN A 100 12.02 0.17 -15.95
C ASN A 100 13.35 0.69 -16.53
N LYS A 101 13.86 1.83 -16.07
CA LYS A 101 15.19 2.32 -16.45
C LYS A 101 16.33 1.46 -15.92
N ARG A 102 16.10 0.71 -14.83
CA ARG A 102 17.11 -0.15 -14.18
C ARG A 102 17.01 -1.61 -14.64
N LEU A 103 15.86 -2.02 -15.19
CA LEU A 103 15.63 -3.38 -15.68
C LEU A 103 16.14 -3.56 -17.12
N PRO A 104 16.64 -4.76 -17.48
CA PRO A 104 16.84 -5.14 -18.87
C PRO A 104 15.53 -5.05 -19.68
N LEU A 105 15.62 -4.76 -20.99
CA LEU A 105 14.45 -4.63 -21.87
C LEU A 105 13.50 -5.84 -21.83
N SER A 106 14.05 -7.06 -21.69
CA SER A 106 13.26 -8.29 -21.62
C SER A 106 12.51 -8.50 -20.30
N GLN A 107 12.78 -7.66 -19.29
CA GLN A 107 12.20 -7.74 -17.95
C GLN A 107 11.38 -6.50 -17.59
N GLN A 108 11.20 -5.56 -18.52
CA GLN A 108 10.41 -4.36 -18.27
C GLN A 108 8.97 -4.70 -17.92
N ILE A 109 8.42 -3.93 -16.99
CA ILE A 109 7.04 -4.04 -16.54
C ILE A 109 6.15 -3.08 -17.33
N ASP A 110 4.86 -3.38 -17.41
CA ASP A 110 3.84 -2.43 -17.84
C ASP A 110 3.67 -1.37 -16.74
N VAL A 111 4.13 -0.15 -17.00
CA VAL A 111 4.18 0.95 -16.02
C VAL A 111 2.78 1.40 -15.67
N GLU A 112 1.93 1.62 -16.67
CA GLU A 112 0.57 2.10 -16.52
C GLU A 112 -0.26 1.10 -15.71
N TYR A 113 -0.22 -0.18 -16.06
CA TYR A 113 -0.94 -1.22 -15.33
C TYR A 113 -0.42 -1.38 -13.90
N SER A 114 0.90 -1.51 -13.72
CA SER A 114 1.49 -1.71 -12.39
C SER A 114 1.19 -0.53 -11.45
N SER A 115 1.25 0.69 -11.99
CA SER A 115 0.96 1.90 -11.25
C SER A 115 -0.51 1.94 -10.81
N ALA A 116 -1.43 1.66 -11.74
CA ALA A 116 -2.86 1.68 -11.45
C ALA A 116 -3.25 0.63 -10.41
N VAL A 117 -2.73 -0.61 -10.50
CA VAL A 117 -2.98 -1.66 -9.51
C VAL A 117 -2.48 -1.24 -8.12
N LEU A 118 -1.27 -0.67 -8.04
CA LEU A 118 -0.70 -0.24 -6.76
C LEU A 118 -1.46 0.94 -6.15
N VAL A 119 -1.82 1.95 -6.94
CA VAL A 119 -2.61 3.10 -6.50
C VAL A 119 -3.96 2.63 -5.95
N ASN A 120 -4.69 1.80 -6.69
CA ASN A 120 -6.01 1.34 -6.28
C ASN A 120 -5.96 0.49 -5.00
N TRP A 121 -4.92 -0.34 -4.84
CA TRP A 121 -4.73 -1.07 -3.59
C TRP A 121 -4.40 -0.15 -2.40
N LEU A 122 -3.59 0.89 -2.60
CA LEU A 122 -3.29 1.87 -1.55
C LEU A 122 -4.52 2.68 -1.16
N LEU A 123 -5.33 3.12 -2.13
CA LEU A 123 -6.59 3.84 -1.86
C LEU A 123 -7.59 2.96 -1.13
N ALA A 124 -7.80 1.72 -1.58
CA ALA A 124 -8.67 0.77 -0.88
C ALA A 124 -8.22 0.47 0.56
N THR A 125 -6.92 0.63 0.85
CA THR A 125 -6.36 0.41 2.18
C THR A 125 -6.46 1.65 3.07
N TYR A 126 -6.23 2.85 2.54
CA TYR A 126 -5.99 4.06 3.34
C TYR A 126 -6.97 5.21 3.07
N ASP A 127 -7.87 5.08 2.10
CA ASP A 127 -8.97 5.99 1.81
C ASP A 127 -10.28 5.20 1.55
N PRO A 128 -10.73 4.34 2.49
CA PRO A 128 -11.93 3.52 2.30
C PRO A 128 -13.21 4.34 2.19
N ASP A 129 -13.21 5.57 2.71
CA ASP A 129 -14.33 6.51 2.65
C ASP A 129 -14.34 7.36 1.36
N GLU A 130 -13.43 7.07 0.41
CA GLU A 130 -13.30 7.73 -0.89
C GLU A 130 -13.22 9.26 -0.82
N THR A 131 -12.46 9.78 0.16
CA THR A 131 -12.26 11.22 0.37
C THR A 131 -11.37 11.85 -0.70
N GLY A 132 -10.66 11.04 -1.48
CA GLY A 132 -9.72 11.45 -2.52
C GLY A 132 -8.34 11.82 -1.96
N LYS A 133 -8.03 11.39 -0.73
CA LYS A 133 -6.81 11.75 -0.03
C LYS A 133 -6.26 10.61 0.84
N VAL A 134 -4.94 10.50 0.89
CA VAL A 134 -4.22 9.56 1.77
C VAL A 134 -3.08 10.25 2.49
N ARG A 135 -2.75 9.85 3.72
CA ARG A 135 -1.58 10.44 4.41
C ARG A 135 -0.29 10.01 3.72
N VAL A 136 0.66 10.95 3.58
CA VAL A 136 2.02 10.65 3.07
C VAL A 136 2.66 9.53 3.90
N PHE A 137 2.44 9.56 5.22
CA PHE A 137 2.98 8.57 6.15
C PHE A 137 2.45 7.16 5.87
N SER A 138 1.13 7.00 5.64
CA SER A 138 0.50 5.73 5.26
C SER A 138 1.18 5.10 4.04
N VAL A 139 1.38 5.91 2.98
CA VAL A 139 2.01 5.47 1.74
C VAL A 139 3.48 5.08 1.97
N LYS A 140 4.24 5.86 2.77
CA LYS A 140 5.63 5.52 3.14
C LYS A 140 5.71 4.17 3.85
N ILE A 141 4.85 3.94 4.85
CA ILE A 141 4.83 2.69 5.63
C ILE A 141 4.47 1.51 4.73
N ALA A 142 3.40 1.64 3.93
CA ALA A 142 2.97 0.59 3.01
C ALA A 142 4.08 0.17 2.05
N LEU A 143 4.66 1.15 1.33
CA LEU A 143 5.70 0.89 0.35
C LEU A 143 6.98 0.36 1.01
N ALA A 144 7.38 0.85 2.18
CA ALA A 144 8.54 0.33 2.90
C ALA A 144 8.37 -1.13 3.34
N ILE A 145 7.16 -1.53 3.74
CA ILE A 145 6.86 -2.91 4.13
C ILE A 145 6.92 -3.82 2.89
N ILE A 146 6.22 -3.45 1.80
CA ILE A 146 6.07 -4.32 0.63
C ILE A 146 7.21 -4.23 -0.39
N CYS A 147 8.14 -3.29 -0.30
CA CYS A 147 9.27 -3.25 -1.25
C CYS A 147 10.17 -4.50 -1.11
N ALA A 148 11.14 -4.69 -2.00
CA ALA A 148 12.21 -5.66 -1.83
C ALA A 148 13.28 -5.15 -0.84
N GLY A 149 14.15 -6.07 -0.41
CA GLY A 149 15.33 -5.72 0.39
C GLY A 149 15.35 -6.37 1.78
N LYS A 150 16.47 -6.14 2.49
CA LYS A 150 16.70 -6.71 3.82
C LYS A 150 15.74 -6.09 4.82
N ILE A 151 15.19 -6.93 5.70
CA ILE A 151 14.28 -6.47 6.76
C ILE A 151 14.92 -5.41 7.64
N THR A 152 16.22 -5.51 7.91
CA THR A 152 16.97 -4.53 8.73
C THR A 152 16.95 -3.13 8.13
N ASP A 153 17.04 -3.01 6.81
CA ASP A 153 17.12 -1.70 6.14
C ASP A 153 15.75 -1.04 6.09
N LYS A 154 14.70 -1.85 5.85
CA LYS A 154 13.31 -1.42 5.94
C LYS A 154 12.95 -0.95 7.36
N LEU A 155 13.34 -1.71 8.38
CA LEU A 155 13.10 -1.36 9.77
C LEU A 155 13.85 -0.09 10.17
N ARG A 156 15.10 0.10 9.72
CA ARG A 156 15.84 1.36 9.95
C ARG A 156 15.13 2.55 9.31
N TYR A 157 14.64 2.39 8.08
CA TYR A 157 13.89 3.46 7.42
C TYR A 157 12.61 3.78 8.20
N ILE A 158 11.78 2.78 8.51
CA ILE A 158 10.54 2.97 9.28
C ILE A 158 10.83 3.62 10.64
N PHE A 159 11.86 3.15 11.35
CA PHE A 159 12.29 3.73 12.62
C PHE A 159 12.64 5.21 12.47
N SER A 160 13.36 5.59 11.41
CA SER A 160 13.68 7.00 11.13
C SER A 160 12.44 7.88 10.94
N LEU A 161 11.33 7.33 10.44
CA LEU A 161 10.06 8.08 10.26
C LEU A 161 9.35 8.34 11.60
N ILE A 162 9.53 7.44 12.57
CA ILE A 162 8.88 7.51 13.89
C ILE A 162 9.78 8.09 14.98
N SER A 163 11.03 8.45 14.67
CA SER A 163 11.96 9.05 15.61
C SER A 163 11.96 10.58 15.56
N ASP A 164 12.54 11.19 16.60
CA ASP A 164 12.89 12.60 16.67
C ASP A 164 14.28 12.87 16.07
N VAL A 165 14.70 14.14 16.10
CA VAL A 165 16.01 14.56 15.58
C VAL A 165 17.21 14.00 16.34
N ASN A 166 16.99 13.50 17.57
CA ASN A 166 18.02 12.88 18.40
C ASN A 166 18.08 11.36 18.17
N GLY A 167 17.21 10.80 17.33
CA GLY A 167 17.12 9.38 17.05
C GLY A 167 16.30 8.59 18.07
N HIS A 168 15.58 9.26 18.99
CA HIS A 168 14.68 8.60 19.93
C HIS A 168 13.31 8.38 19.28
N MET A 169 12.74 7.19 19.47
CA MET A 169 11.39 6.89 19.00
C MET A 169 10.37 7.80 19.70
N VAL A 170 9.47 8.41 18.93
CA VAL A 170 8.33 9.17 19.43
C VAL A 170 7.13 8.24 19.53
N PHE A 171 6.65 8.00 20.76
CA PHE A 171 5.59 7.02 21.02
C PHE A 171 4.30 7.25 20.21
N SER A 172 3.86 8.50 20.05
CA SER A 172 2.66 8.81 19.24
C SER A 172 2.85 8.44 17.76
N LYS A 173 4.05 8.65 17.20
CA LYS A 173 4.38 8.23 15.83
C LYS A 173 4.46 6.70 15.71
N PHE A 174 4.89 6.01 16.76
CA PHE A 174 4.86 4.55 16.81
C PHE A 174 3.42 4.01 16.81
N VAL A 175 2.51 4.62 17.57
CA VAL A 175 1.08 4.30 17.52
C VAL A 175 0.54 4.49 16.10
N ASP A 176 0.85 5.61 15.46
CA ASP A 176 0.48 5.85 14.07
C ASP A 176 1.07 4.79 13.13
N PHE A 177 2.35 4.42 13.29
CA PHE A 177 2.96 3.35 12.49
C PHE A 177 2.20 2.03 12.63
N LEU A 178 1.86 1.62 13.84
CA LEU A 178 1.11 0.38 14.06
C LEU A 178 -0.26 0.43 13.38
N ARG A 179 -0.96 1.56 13.47
CA ARG A 179 -2.24 1.75 12.78
C ARG A 179 -2.10 1.59 11.26
N GLU A 180 -1.08 2.24 10.67
CA GLU A 180 -0.82 2.14 9.23
C GLU A 180 -0.36 0.75 8.79
N ALA A 181 0.47 0.09 9.59
CA ALA A 181 0.97 -1.25 9.31
C ALA A 181 -0.16 -2.29 9.38
N MET A 182 -1.10 -2.16 10.32
CA MET A 182 -2.27 -3.04 10.42
C MET A 182 -3.29 -2.84 9.28
N GLY A 183 -3.22 -1.72 8.54
CA GLY A 183 -3.97 -1.57 7.30
C GLY A 183 -3.63 -2.64 6.25
N LEU A 184 -2.38 -3.13 6.22
CA LEU A 184 -1.95 -4.10 5.20
C LEU A 184 -2.56 -5.50 5.39
N PRO A 185 -2.56 -6.12 6.59
CA PRO A 185 -3.34 -7.34 6.81
C PRO A 185 -4.84 -7.16 6.56
N CYS A 186 -5.41 -6.01 6.96
CA CYS A 186 -6.81 -5.71 6.68
C CYS A 186 -7.13 -5.70 5.18
N SER A 187 -6.25 -5.12 4.36
CA SER A 187 -6.46 -5.02 2.90
C SER A 187 -6.39 -6.37 2.16
N VAL A 188 -5.93 -7.43 2.84
CA VAL A 188 -5.95 -8.81 2.34
C VAL A 188 -6.88 -9.74 3.13
N TYR A 189 -7.87 -9.16 3.81
CA TYR A 189 -8.89 -9.87 4.59
C TYR A 189 -8.36 -10.71 5.76
N GLU A 190 -7.31 -10.22 6.42
CA GLU A 190 -6.72 -10.87 7.61
C GLU A 190 -6.95 -10.06 8.90
N SER A 191 -7.88 -9.10 8.88
CA SER A 191 -8.26 -8.30 10.04
C SER A 191 -8.71 -9.12 11.27
N PRO A 192 -9.33 -10.31 11.15
CA PRO A 192 -9.66 -11.10 12.35
C PRO A 192 -8.42 -11.63 13.08
N SER A 193 -7.28 -11.77 12.38
CA SER A 193 -6.03 -12.25 12.97
C SER A 193 -5.08 -11.12 13.35
N PHE A 194 -5.08 -10.03 12.58
CA PHE A 194 -4.20 -8.89 12.78
C PHE A 194 -4.98 -7.60 12.60
N TYR A 195 -5.19 -6.88 13.70
CA TYR A 195 -5.88 -5.60 13.70
C TYR A 195 -5.24 -4.67 14.72
N PHE A 196 -5.47 -3.37 14.51
CA PHE A 196 -5.02 -2.36 15.45
C PHE A 196 -5.98 -2.27 16.65
N THR A 197 -5.42 -2.18 17.86
CA THR A 197 -6.14 -1.81 19.07
C THR A 197 -5.40 -0.68 19.77
N GLU A 198 -6.13 0.13 20.53
CA GLU A 198 -5.53 1.22 21.33
C GLU A 198 -4.59 0.70 22.44
N SER A 199 -4.72 -0.58 22.83
CA SER A 199 -3.82 -1.25 23.78
C SER A 199 -2.54 -1.79 23.13
N LEU A 200 -2.53 -2.08 21.82
CA LEU A 200 -1.41 -2.72 21.12
C LEU A 200 -0.05 -2.01 21.31
N PRO A 201 0.05 -0.66 21.25
CA PRO A 201 1.33 -0.01 21.47
C PRO A 201 1.89 -0.26 22.88
N ARG A 202 1.00 -0.33 23.88
CA ARG A 202 1.38 -0.57 25.28
C ARG A 202 1.82 -1.99 25.53
N THR A 203 1.17 -2.99 24.93
CA THR A 203 1.57 -4.40 25.11
C THR A 203 3.01 -4.68 24.65
N ILE A 204 3.50 -3.92 23.66
CA ILE A 204 4.87 -4.03 23.14
C ILE A 204 5.91 -3.45 24.10
N PHE A 205 5.61 -2.34 24.79
CA PHE A 205 6.58 -1.65 25.65
C PHE A 205 6.43 -1.99 27.14
N ASP A 206 5.21 -2.28 27.59
CA ASP A 206 4.88 -2.55 28.99
C ASP A 206 5.04 -4.05 29.32
N GLY A 207 5.36 -4.89 28.31
CA GLY A 207 5.65 -6.33 28.49
C GLY A 207 4.43 -7.21 28.79
N ILE A 208 3.22 -6.65 28.82
CA ILE A 208 1.98 -7.40 28.99
C ILE A 208 1.52 -7.87 27.62
N ALA A 209 2.14 -8.95 27.12
CA ALA A 209 1.51 -9.76 26.10
C ALA A 209 0.32 -10.47 26.76
N GLU A 210 -0.87 -9.87 26.69
CA GLU A 210 -2.11 -10.64 26.87
C GLU A 210 -2.17 -11.63 25.72
N PHE A 211 -1.58 -12.81 25.95
CA PHE A 211 -1.89 -13.99 25.17
C PHE A 211 -3.40 -14.13 25.24
N PHE A 212 -4.05 -14.13 24.08
CA PHE A 212 -5.44 -14.55 23.94
C PHE A 212 -5.60 -15.87 24.69
N SER A 213 -6.15 -15.80 25.90
CA SER A 213 -6.67 -16.96 26.59
C SER A 213 -7.82 -17.44 25.73
N VAL A 214 -7.57 -18.51 24.99
CA VAL A 214 -8.63 -19.26 24.31
C VAL A 214 -9.54 -19.73 25.43
N GLY A 215 -10.74 -19.16 25.49
CA GLY A 215 -11.77 -19.57 26.42
C GLY A 215 -12.10 -21.05 26.24
N GLU A 216 -12.25 -21.71 27.39
CA GLU A 216 -12.85 -23.04 27.56
C GLU A 216 -14.24 -23.14 26.93
#